data_AF-A0A535R2P4-F1
#
_entry.id   AF-A0A535R2P4-F1
#
_cell.length_a   1.000
_cell.length_b   1.000
_cell.length_c   1.000
_cell.angle_alpha   90.00
_cell.angle_beta   90.00
_cell.angle_gamma   90.00
#
_symmetry.space_group_name_H-M   'P 1'
#
loop_
_entity.id
_entity.type
_entity.pdbx_description
1 polymer ?
#
loop_
_entity_poly.entity_id
_entity_poly.type
_entity_poly.pdbx_seq_one_letter_code
_entity_poly.pdbx_strand_id
1 'polypeptide(L)'
;VCGHTSDANRPNKGLLFVCQVCHYRLHADLVGARNITMRTLLVRQDWASTGVLSVRPDASDNEAKALRLARYSELRWSPDASPCL
;
A
#
# COMPACT_ATOMS: atom_id res chain seq x y z
N VAL A 1 -18.32 3.04 6.68
CA VAL A 1 -18.83 3.16 5.29
C VAL A 1 -18.51 1.85 4.59
N CYS A 2 -19.41 1.30 3.77
CA CYS A 2 -19.30 -0.07 3.26
C CYS A 2 -18.29 -0.27 2.11
N GLY A 3 -17.67 0.79 1.59
CA GLY A 3 -16.70 0.71 0.48
C GLY A 3 -17.31 0.55 -0.91
N HIS A 4 -18.64 0.44 -1.04
CA HIS A 4 -19.31 0.37 -2.34
C HIS A 4 -19.05 1.63 -3.18
N THR A 5 -18.54 1.44 -4.40
CA THR A 5 -18.24 2.49 -5.37
C THR A 5 -19.21 2.44 -6.55
N SER A 6 -19.84 3.56 -6.85
CA SER A 6 -20.77 3.74 -7.97
C SER A 6 -20.82 5.23 -8.31
N ASP A 7 -20.87 5.57 -9.60
CA ASP A 7 -21.01 6.96 -10.05
C ASP A 7 -22.30 7.59 -9.52
N ALA A 8 -23.35 6.77 -9.39
CA ALA A 8 -24.63 7.18 -8.85
C ALA A 8 -24.59 7.46 -7.34
N ASN A 9 -23.49 7.14 -6.63
CA ASN A 9 -23.29 7.61 -5.26
C ASN A 9 -23.12 9.15 -5.17
N ARG A 10 -22.86 9.82 -6.30
CA ARG A 10 -22.83 11.29 -6.42
C ARG A 10 -23.96 11.75 -7.36
N PRO A 11 -25.21 11.79 -6.89
CA PRO A 11 -26.36 12.12 -7.73
C PRO A 11 -26.19 13.52 -8.36
N ASN A 12 -26.54 13.63 -9.64
CA ASN A 12 -26.42 14.86 -10.44
C ASN A 12 -25.03 15.50 -10.44
N LYS A 13 -23.98 14.74 -10.10
CA LYS A 13 -22.63 15.29 -9.86
C LYS A 13 -22.61 16.42 -8.82
N GLY A 14 -23.58 16.41 -7.89
CA GLY A 14 -23.77 17.45 -6.88
C GLY A 14 -22.76 17.39 -5.73
N LEU A 15 -23.00 18.23 -4.71
CA LEU A 15 -22.14 18.34 -3.53
C LEU A 15 -22.35 17.21 -2.51
N LEU A 16 -23.42 16.43 -2.65
CA LEU A 16 -23.74 15.34 -1.74
C LEU A 16 -23.27 13.99 -2.29
N PHE A 17 -22.72 13.18 -1.40
CA PHE A 17 -22.48 11.76 -1.57
C PHE A 17 -23.56 10.99 -0.80
N VAL A 18 -24.15 9.98 -1.45
CA VAL A 18 -25.11 9.05 -0.86
C VAL A 18 -24.76 7.64 -1.32
N CYS A 19 -24.30 6.78 -0.42
CA CYS A 19 -24.01 5.39 -0.77
C CYS A 19 -25.30 4.63 -1.11
N GLN A 20 -25.37 3.98 -2.27
CA GLN A 20 -26.54 3.21 -2.68
C GLN A 20 -26.80 1.97 -1.81
N VAL A 21 -25.78 1.43 -1.15
CA VAL A 21 -25.87 0.18 -0.37
C VAL A 21 -26.12 0.45 1.11
N CYS A 22 -25.26 1.25 1.75
CA CYS A 22 -25.36 1.49 3.20
C CYS A 22 -26.03 2.82 3.53
N HIS A 23 -26.53 3.55 2.53
CA HIS A 23 -27.23 4.84 2.67
C HIS A 23 -26.46 5.90 3.47
N TYR A 24 -25.13 5.80 3.51
CA TYR A 24 -24.29 6.80 4.17
C TYR A 24 -24.32 8.10 3.38
N ARG A 25 -24.58 9.23 4.06
CA ARG A 25 -24.75 10.55 3.46
C ARG A 25 -23.74 11.53 4.04
N LEU A 26 -23.04 12.25 3.16
CA LEU A 26 -22.10 13.32 3.55
C LEU A 26 -21.83 14.25 2.35
N HIS A 27 -21.17 15.39 2.58
CA HIS A 27 -20.58 16.17 1.50
C HIS A 27 -19.52 15.36 0.73
N ALA A 28 -19.54 15.44 -0.60
CA ALA A 28 -18.65 14.69 -1.49
C ALA A 28 -17.18 15.01 -1.22
N ASP A 29 -16.84 16.28 -1.00
CA ASP A 29 -15.46 16.69 -0.70
C ASP A 29 -14.95 16.13 0.64
N LEU A 30 -15.82 16.00 1.65
CA LEU A 30 -15.44 15.39 2.94
C LEU A 30 -15.22 13.88 2.78
N VAL A 31 -16.02 13.20 1.96
CA VAL A 31 -15.79 11.79 1.61
C VAL A 31 -14.48 11.65 0.84
N GLY A 32 -14.23 12.53 -0.13
CA GLY A 32 -12.99 12.57 -0.90
C GLY A 32 -11.76 12.77 -0.01
N ALA A 33 -11.78 13.77 0.87
CA ALA A 33 -10.71 14.06 1.81
C ALA A 33 -10.39 12.83 2.69
N ARG A 34 -11.43 12.21 3.29
CA ARG A 34 -11.25 11.00 4.11
C ARG A 34 -10.67 9.84 3.31
N ASN A 35 -11.14 9.61 2.09
CA ASN A 35 -10.64 8.54 1.24
C ASN A 35 -9.17 8.75 0.88
N ILE A 36 -8.77 9.98 0.53
CA ILE A 36 -7.37 10.33 0.23
C ILE A 36 -6.49 10.15 1.47
N THR A 37 -6.94 10.64 2.63
CA THR A 37 -6.21 10.48 3.90
C THR A 37 -6.03 9.00 4.23
N MET A 38 -7.09 8.20 4.20
CA MET A 38 -7.02 6.77 4.52
C MET A 38 -6.13 6.02 3.54
N ARG A 39 -6.22 6.29 2.23
CA ARG A 39 -5.34 5.68 1.22
C ARG A 39 -3.88 6.03 1.47
N THR A 40 -3.60 7.29 1.81
CA THR A 40 -2.23 7.75 2.12
C THR A 40 -1.69 7.06 3.37
N LEU A 41 -2.48 6.96 4.43
CA LEU A 41 -2.09 6.28 5.67
C LEU A 41 -1.80 4.80 5.42
N LEU A 42 -2.69 4.10 4.70
CA LEU A 42 -2.52 2.68 4.38
C LEU A 42 -1.25 2.44 3.53
N VAL A 43 -1.01 3.26 2.52
CA VAL A 43 0.22 3.17 1.70
C VAL A 43 1.47 3.38 2.56
N ARG A 44 1.46 4.36 3.47
CA ARG A 44 2.61 4.60 4.36
C ARG A 44 2.83 3.46 5.35
N GLN A 45 1.75 2.90 5.89
CA GLN A 45 1.82 1.76 6.79
C GLN A 45 2.38 0.53 6.07
N ASP A 46 1.88 0.26 4.86
CA ASP A 46 2.36 -0.83 4.01
C ASP A 46 3.85 -0.68 3.66
N TRP A 47 4.28 0.54 3.32
CA TRP A 47 5.70 0.82 3.08
C TRP A 47 6.56 0.65 4.32
N ALA A 48 6.06 1.08 5.48
CA ALA A 48 6.77 0.91 6.75
C ALA A 48 6.86 -0.58 7.15
N SER A 49 5.83 -1.39 6.87
CA SER A 49 5.83 -2.82 7.20
C SER A 49 6.64 -3.67 6.21
N THR A 50 6.55 -3.37 4.91
CA THR A 50 7.22 -4.13 3.86
C THR A 50 8.70 -3.76 3.73
N GLY A 51 9.07 -2.55 4.16
CA GLY A 51 10.42 -2.03 4.05
C GLY A 51 10.75 -1.54 2.62
N VAL A 52 12.03 -1.54 2.26
CA VAL A 52 12.50 -1.00 0.98
C VAL A 52 12.32 -2.06 -0.12
N LEU A 53 11.33 -1.86 -1.00
CA LEU A 53 11.07 -2.70 -2.18
C LEU A 53 11.99 -2.43 -3.39
N SER A 54 12.87 -1.43 -3.28
CA SER A 54 13.82 -1.07 -4.34
C SER A 54 15.20 -1.64 -4.03
N VAL A 55 15.89 -2.15 -5.06
CA VAL A 55 17.33 -2.37 -4.99
C VAL A 55 17.97 -1.00 -4.73
N ARG A 56 18.46 -0.80 -3.50
CA ARG A 56 19.23 0.38 -3.12
C ARG A 56 20.65 -0.05 -2.81
N PRO A 57 21.65 0.83 -3.01
CA PRO A 57 22.99 0.58 -2.51
C PRO A 57 22.88 0.30 -1.01
N ASP A 58 23.23 -0.92 -0.60
CA ASP A 58 23.28 -1.26 0.81
C ASP A 58 24.50 -0.56 1.42
N ALA A 59 24.25 0.61 2.00
CA ALA A 59 25.26 1.43 2.66
C ALA A 59 25.59 0.94 4.08
N SER A 60 25.05 -0.21 4.51
CA SER A 60 25.44 -0.83 5.77
C SER A 60 26.92 -1.22 5.72
N ASP A 61 27.58 -1.17 6.87
CA ASP A 61 28.95 -1.65 7.01
C ASP A 61 29.06 -3.15 6.71
N ASN A 62 30.30 -3.63 6.57
CA ASN A 62 30.56 -5.02 6.21
C ASN A 62 30.13 -6.01 7.30
N GLU A 63 30.13 -5.60 8.58
CA GLU A 63 29.76 -6.46 9.70
C GLU A 63 28.26 -6.69 9.76
N ALA A 64 27.46 -5.63 9.57
CA ALA A 64 26.01 -5.69 9.46
C ALA A 64 25.57 -6.54 8.27
N LYS A 65 26.29 -6.47 7.14
CA LYS A 65 26.06 -7.34 5.97
C LYS A 65 26.36 -8.80 6.30
N ALA A 66 27.48 -9.09 6.95
CA ALA A 66 27.86 -10.45 7.34
C ALA A 66 26.84 -11.08 8.31
N LEU A 67 26.38 -10.33 9.31
CA LEU A 67 25.36 -10.79 10.26
C LEU A 67 24.01 -11.08 9.58
N ARG A 68 23.60 -10.22 8.62
CA ARG A 68 22.37 -10.44 7.84
C ARG A 68 22.47 -11.68 6.96
N LEU A 69 23.61 -11.88 6.27
CA LEU A 69 23.87 -13.06 5.45
C LEU A 69 23.87 -14.35 6.28
N ALA A 70 24.48 -14.33 7.48
CA ALA A 70 24.47 -15.47 8.38
C ALA A 70 23.05 -15.79 8.90
N ARG A 71 22.26 -14.77 9.24
CA ARG A 71 20.88 -14.94 9.73
C ARG A 71 19.93 -15.53 8.70
N TYR A 72 20.12 -15.22 7.43
CA TYR A 72 19.22 -15.63 6.34
C TYR A 72 19.86 -16.64 5.38
N SER A 73 20.94 -17.32 5.79
CA SER A 73 21.70 -18.26 4.95
C SER A 73 20.83 -19.39 4.39
N GLU A 74 19.87 -19.88 5.17
CA GLU A 74 18.93 -20.96 4.80
C GLU A 74 17.70 -20.48 4.00
N LEU A 75 17.46 -19.17 3.97
CA LEU A 75 16.29 -18.53 3.33
C LEU A 75 16.61 -17.92 1.97
N ARG A 76 17.86 -18.00 1.54
CA ARG A 76 18.29 -17.41 0.28
C ARG A 76 17.76 -18.27 -0.87
N TRP A 77 17.08 -17.64 -1.83
CA TRP A 77 16.88 -18.25 -3.14
C TRP A 77 18.25 -18.67 -3.70
N SER A 78 18.31 -19.85 -4.34
CA SER A 78 19.55 -20.38 -4.91
C SER A 78 20.29 -19.29 -5.68
N PRO A 79 21.62 -19.15 -5.52
CA PRO A 79 22.42 -18.25 -6.35
C PRO A 79 22.45 -18.70 -7.81
N ASP A 80 21.97 -19.91 -8.11
CA ASP A 80 21.83 -20.40 -9.47
C ASP A 80 20.86 -19.49 -10.23
N ALA A 81 21.36 -18.93 -11.34
CA ALA A 81 20.48 -18.27 -12.29
C ALA A 81 19.43 -19.28 -12.77
N SER A 82 18.15 -18.89 -12.73
CA SER A 82 17.09 -19.67 -13.37
C SER A 82 17.52 -19.98 -14.81
N PRO A 83 17.44 -21.24 -15.26
CA PRO A 83 17.85 -21.58 -16.62
C PRO A 83 17.06 -20.72 -17.61
N CYS A 84 17.77 -20.03 -18.50
CA CYS A 84 17.15 -19.29 -19.59
C CYS A 84 16.40 -20.27 -20.49
N LEU A 85 15.11 -20.05 -20.68
CA LEU A 85 14.30 -20.69 -21.73
C LEU A 85 14.60 -20.07 -23.09
#